data_AF-A0A8H5BPQ4-F1
#
_entry.id   AF-A0A8H5BPQ4-F1
#
_cell.length_a   1.000
_cell.length_b   1.000
_cell.length_c   1.000
_cell.angle_alpha   90.00
_cell.angle_beta   90.00
_cell.angle_gamma   90.00
#
_symmetry.space_group_name_H-M   'P 1'
#
loop_
_entity.id
_entity.type
_entity.pdbx_description
1 polymer ?
#
loop_
_entity_poly.entity_id
_entity_poly.type
_entity_poly.pdbx_seq_one_letter_code
_entity_poly.pdbx_strand_id
1 'polypeptide(L)'
;MPVRNIFHKKVPEPVMMLPRDWPSSLHSKCDSPACSFPNPPQAAEGTYNCQGFPCCSGTYHVSAAMAASVIRSYSFGWSREAVEKAASSSTPSLGRAPSIKSIKQKSSRRFNRSKQKDLPPIPGLHIRSGSLSPGPNSPSDDAYNPNDTNEVDK
;
A
#
# COMPACT_ATOMS: atom_id res chain seq x y z
N MET A 1 10.09 46.48 25.58
CA MET A 1 10.09 45.90 24.22
C MET A 1 8.91 44.94 24.11
N PRO A 2 7.78 45.30 23.46
CA PRO A 2 6.63 44.40 23.37
C PRO A 2 6.86 43.29 22.33
N VAL A 3 6.74 42.04 22.78
CA VAL A 3 6.85 40.83 21.94
C VAL A 3 5.56 40.71 21.12
N ARG A 4 5.66 40.83 19.79
CA ARG A 4 4.52 40.63 18.89
C ARG A 4 4.23 39.13 18.78
N ASN A 5 3.08 38.72 19.33
CA ASN A 5 2.54 37.38 19.14
C ASN A 5 2.05 37.24 17.68
N ILE A 6 2.83 36.57 16.84
CA ILE A 6 2.44 36.23 15.47
C ILE A 6 1.49 35.04 15.56
N PHE A 7 0.19 35.33 15.60
CA PHE A 7 -0.82 34.32 15.35
C PHE A 7 -0.68 33.85 13.90
N HIS A 8 -0.05 32.70 13.69
CA HIS A 8 -0.09 31.98 12.43
C HIS A 8 -1.55 31.62 12.14
N LYS A 9 -2.22 32.46 11.36
CA LYS A 9 -3.53 32.15 10.78
C LYS A 9 -3.33 30.91 9.92
N LYS A 10 -3.80 29.76 10.39
CA LYS A 10 -3.96 28.56 9.56
C LYS A 10 -4.83 28.98 8.38
N VAL A 11 -4.23 29.10 7.20
CA VAL A 11 -4.97 29.26 5.96
C VAL A 11 -5.86 28.02 5.84
N PRO A 12 -7.19 28.17 5.70
CA PRO A 12 -8.04 27.02 5.47
C PRO A 12 -7.55 26.34 4.21
N GLU A 13 -7.13 25.08 4.31
CA GLU A 13 -6.74 24.33 3.14
C GLU A 13 -7.91 24.32 2.14
N PRO A 14 -7.65 24.54 0.84
CA PRO A 14 -8.68 24.46 -0.16
C PRO A 14 -9.27 23.05 -0.12
N VAL A 15 -10.54 22.94 0.28
CA VAL A 15 -11.29 21.69 0.22
C VAL A 15 -11.45 21.36 -1.26
N MET A 16 -10.52 20.58 -1.82
CA MET A 16 -10.62 20.12 -3.19
C MET A 16 -11.85 19.23 -3.30
N MET A 17 -12.96 19.80 -3.78
CA MET A 17 -14.17 19.04 -4.04
C MET A 17 -13.87 18.03 -5.14
N LEU A 18 -13.90 16.74 -4.77
CA LEU A 18 -13.77 15.65 -5.72
C LEU A 18 -15.02 15.60 -6.62
N PRO A 19 -14.89 15.18 -7.89
CA PRO A 19 -16.03 14.94 -8.77
C PRO A 19 -17.09 14.03 -8.14
N ARG A 20 -18.36 14.20 -8.51
CA ARG A 20 -19.47 13.42 -7.94
C ARG A 20 -19.37 11.92 -8.26
N ASP A 21 -18.77 11.60 -9.40
CA ASP A 21 -18.50 10.27 -9.93
C ASP A 21 -17.19 9.66 -9.41
N TRP A 22 -16.54 10.29 -8.42
CA TRP A 22 -15.31 9.76 -7.83
C TRP A 22 -15.57 8.38 -7.19
N PRO A 23 -14.78 7.33 -7.51
CA PRO A 23 -15.15 5.96 -7.18
C PRO A 23 -15.27 5.70 -5.67
N SER A 24 -14.40 6.30 -4.87
CA SER A 24 -14.50 6.31 -3.42
C SER A 24 -13.60 7.39 -2.82
N SER A 25 -13.90 7.81 -1.59
CA SER A 25 -13.05 8.74 -0.83
C SER A 25 -11.64 8.23 -0.53
N LEU A 26 -11.36 6.94 -0.81
CA LEU A 26 -10.04 6.33 -0.64
C LEU A 26 -9.16 6.49 -1.87
N HIS A 27 -9.72 6.88 -3.02
CA HIS A 27 -8.93 7.16 -4.22
C HIS A 27 -8.28 8.53 -4.11
N SER A 28 -6.99 8.60 -4.44
CA SER A 28 -6.19 9.83 -4.35
C SER A 28 -6.19 10.59 -5.67
N LYS A 29 -6.24 11.92 -5.60
CA LYS A 29 -6.09 12.80 -6.75
C LYS A 29 -4.60 13.09 -6.98
N CYS A 30 -4.21 13.22 -8.24
CA CYS A 30 -2.90 13.76 -8.62
C CYS A 30 -2.71 15.21 -8.17
N ASP A 31 -1.46 15.58 -7.92
CA ASP A 31 -1.05 16.95 -7.63
C ASP A 31 -1.26 17.88 -8.83
N SER A 32 -1.30 17.31 -10.05
CA SER A 32 -1.65 18.05 -11.26
C SER A 32 -3.12 18.51 -11.21
N PRO A 33 -3.41 19.82 -11.24
CA PRO A 33 -4.75 20.35 -11.01
C PRO A 33 -5.74 19.93 -12.10
N ALA A 34 -5.25 19.76 -13.34
CA ALA A 34 -6.04 19.34 -14.50
C ALA A 34 -6.32 17.83 -14.54
N CYS A 35 -5.64 17.04 -13.71
CA CYS A 35 -5.84 15.60 -13.67
C CYS A 35 -7.02 15.25 -12.75
N SER A 36 -8.09 14.71 -13.34
CA SER A 36 -9.26 14.15 -12.64
C SER A 36 -9.28 12.62 -12.64
N PHE A 37 -8.13 11.98 -12.85
CA PHE A 37 -8.02 10.52 -12.81
C PHE A 37 -7.99 10.01 -11.36
N PRO A 38 -8.83 9.04 -10.98
CA PRO A 38 -8.84 8.47 -9.63
C PRO A 38 -7.72 7.43 -9.47
N ASN A 39 -6.67 7.76 -8.70
CA ASN A 39 -5.61 6.79 -8.42
C ASN A 39 -6.06 5.77 -7.35
N PRO A 40 -5.64 4.51 -7.48
CA PRO A 40 -6.08 3.44 -6.58
C PRO A 40 -5.64 3.70 -5.13
N PRO A 41 -6.43 3.25 -4.14
CA PRO A 41 -6.07 3.37 -2.72
C PRO A 41 -4.73 2.68 -2.41
N GLN A 42 -3.84 3.37 -1.68
CA GLN A 42 -2.56 2.82 -1.25
C GLN A 42 -2.59 2.48 0.24
N ALA A 43 -2.09 1.30 0.60
CA ALA A 43 -2.01 0.83 1.98
C ALA A 43 -0.71 1.27 2.70
N ALA A 44 0.15 2.02 2.03
CA ALA A 44 1.39 2.55 2.58
C ALA A 44 1.49 4.05 2.35
N GLU A 45 2.16 4.73 3.27
CA GLU A 45 2.49 6.16 3.14
C GLU A 45 3.62 6.35 2.13
N GLY A 46 3.54 7.44 1.36
CA GLY A 46 4.58 7.81 0.42
C GLY A 46 4.06 8.64 -0.76
N THR A 47 4.94 8.86 -1.72
CA THR A 47 4.66 9.55 -2.98
C THR A 47 4.61 8.54 -4.11
N TYR A 48 3.54 8.60 -4.90
CA TYR A 48 3.23 7.64 -5.96
C TYR A 48 3.04 8.33 -7.29
N ASN A 49 3.34 7.63 -8.38
CA ASN A 49 3.12 8.12 -9.73
C ASN A 49 1.64 8.07 -10.11
N CYS A 50 1.17 9.11 -10.78
CA CYS A 50 -0.16 9.16 -11.37
C CYS A 50 -0.36 8.12 -12.47
N GLN A 51 -1.51 7.45 -12.48
CA GLN A 51 -1.80 6.38 -13.44
C GLN A 51 -2.62 6.81 -14.68
N GLY A 52 -3.13 8.04 -14.72
CA GLY A 52 -4.01 8.53 -15.79
C GLY A 52 -3.33 8.91 -17.12
N PHE A 53 -2.35 8.13 -17.59
CA PHE A 53 -1.69 8.38 -18.88
C PHE A 53 -2.70 8.32 -20.05
N PRO A 54 -2.59 9.18 -21.09
CA PRO A 54 -1.59 10.23 -21.30
C PRO A 54 -1.93 11.59 -20.65
N CYS A 55 -3.16 11.76 -20.16
CA CYS A 55 -3.69 13.05 -19.74
C CYS A 55 -3.21 13.50 -18.34
N CYS A 56 -2.66 12.59 -17.54
CA CYS A 56 -2.17 12.86 -16.21
C CYS A 56 -0.67 12.56 -16.10
N SER A 57 0.07 13.58 -15.65
CA SER A 57 1.47 13.47 -15.25
C SER A 57 1.64 13.99 -13.82
N GLY A 58 2.75 13.60 -13.19
CA GLY A 58 3.09 13.97 -11.82
C GLY A 58 2.84 12.87 -10.82
N THR A 59 2.70 13.28 -9.57
CA THR A 59 2.60 12.39 -8.41
C THR A 59 1.34 12.67 -7.60
N TYR A 60 1.08 11.83 -6.61
CA TYR A 60 0.19 12.11 -5.50
C TYR A 60 0.81 11.63 -4.19
N HIS A 61 0.46 12.29 -3.09
CA HIS A 61 0.95 11.96 -1.76
C HIS A 61 -0.11 11.20 -0.95
N VAL A 62 0.30 10.10 -0.35
CA VAL A 62 -0.50 9.30 0.57
C VAL A 62 0.08 9.45 1.96
N SER A 63 -0.68 10.04 2.88
CA SER A 63 -0.28 10.20 4.28
C SER A 63 -0.56 8.92 5.08
N ALA A 64 0.10 8.78 6.23
CA ALA A 64 -0.19 7.70 7.18
C ALA A 64 -1.69 7.54 7.49
N ALA A 65 -2.44 8.64 7.61
CA ALA A 65 -3.88 8.61 7.88
C ALA A 65 -4.70 8.05 6.71
N MET A 66 -4.32 8.37 5.48
CA MET A 66 -4.94 7.80 4.28
C MET A 66 -4.66 6.30 4.20
N ALA A 67 -3.39 5.89 4.34
CA ALA A 67 -2.99 4.49 4.34
C ALA A 67 -3.71 3.67 5.42
N ALA A 68 -3.81 4.20 6.64
CA ALA A 68 -4.56 3.57 7.73
C ALA A 68 -6.05 3.40 7.42
N SER A 69 -6.66 4.37 6.73
CA SER A 69 -8.07 4.29 6.31
C SER A 69 -8.29 3.18 5.28
N VAL A 70 -7.36 3.02 4.35
CA VAL A 70 -7.37 1.93 3.35
C VAL A 70 -7.23 0.57 4.04
N ILE A 71 -6.24 0.39 4.92
CA ILE A 71 -6.05 -0.85 5.68
C ILE A 71 -7.31 -1.21 6.46
N ARG A 72 -7.92 -0.22 7.12
CA ARG A 72 -9.16 -0.39 7.88
C ARG A 72 -10.31 -0.85 6.98
N SER A 73 -10.52 -0.22 5.83
CA SER A 73 -11.60 -0.63 4.92
C SER A 73 -11.43 -2.05 4.40
N TYR A 74 -10.21 -2.47 4.07
CA TYR A 74 -9.93 -3.84 3.62
C TYR A 74 -10.14 -4.87 4.74
N SER A 75 -9.73 -4.57 5.97
CA SER A 75 -9.90 -5.46 7.13
C SER A 75 -11.37 -5.77 7.43
N PHE A 76 -12.26 -4.77 7.26
CA PHE A 76 -13.70 -4.95 7.44
C PHE A 76 -14.35 -5.75 6.31
N GLY A 77 -13.87 -5.62 5.07
CA GLY A 77 -14.34 -6.41 3.92
C GLY A 77 -14.15 -7.91 4.14
N TRP A 78 -12.94 -8.32 4.52
CA TRP A 78 -12.63 -9.73 4.82
C TRP A 78 -13.44 -10.31 5.98
N SER A 79 -13.71 -9.50 7.01
CA SER A 79 -14.52 -9.95 8.14
C SER A 79 -15.96 -10.24 7.72
N ARG A 80 -16.53 -9.42 6.82
CA ARG A 80 -17.90 -9.62 6.32
C ARG A 80 -18.00 -10.85 5.42
N GLU A 81 -17.05 -11.04 4.51
CA GLU A 81 -17.01 -12.22 3.63
C GLU A 81 -16.79 -13.51 4.42
N ALA A 82 -15.96 -13.49 5.47
CA ALA A 82 -15.77 -14.64 6.35
C ALA A 82 -17.05 -15.00 7.11
N VAL A 83 -17.80 -14.01 7.59
CA VAL A 83 -19.10 -14.21 8.24
C VAL A 83 -20.15 -14.71 7.25
N GLU A 84 -20.23 -14.13 6.06
CA GLU A 84 -21.18 -14.54 5.02
C GLU A 84 -20.88 -15.97 4.55
N LYS A 85 -19.61 -16.32 4.33
CA LYS A 85 -19.21 -17.68 3.99
C LYS A 85 -19.48 -18.67 5.12
N ALA A 86 -19.29 -18.26 6.38
CA ALA A 86 -19.69 -19.07 7.53
C ALA A 86 -21.22 -19.28 7.56
N ALA A 87 -22.01 -18.22 7.34
CA ALA A 87 -23.47 -18.28 7.31
C ALA A 87 -24.01 -19.13 6.15
N SER A 88 -23.42 -19.05 4.96
CA SER A 88 -23.78 -19.88 3.81
C SER A 88 -23.35 -21.35 3.95
N SER A 89 -22.34 -21.64 4.79
CA SER A 89 -21.90 -23.01 5.09
C SER A 89 -22.72 -23.70 6.19
N SER A 90 -23.47 -22.93 6.99
CA SER A 90 -24.46 -23.46 7.92
C SER A 90 -25.75 -23.80 7.19
N THR A 91 -25.78 -24.97 6.55
CA THR A 91 -27.04 -25.67 6.28
C THR A 91 -27.77 -25.88 7.61
N PRO A 92 -29.06 -25.50 7.73
CA PRO A 92 -29.84 -25.81 8.90
C PRO A 92 -30.11 -27.31 8.91
N SER A 93 -29.26 -28.08 9.59
CA SER A 93 -29.69 -29.39 10.07
C SER A 93 -30.73 -29.13 11.17
N LEU A 94 -32.01 -29.33 10.82
CA LEU A 94 -33.10 -29.52 11.76
C LEU A 94 -32.71 -30.67 12.70
N GLY A 95 -32.09 -30.36 13.83
CA GLY A 95 -31.50 -31.40 14.64
C GLY A 95 -30.84 -30.90 15.91
N ARG A 96 -31.69 -30.69 16.93
CA ARG A 96 -31.36 -30.91 18.34
C ARG A 96 -30.57 -29.79 19.04
N ALA A 97 -31.30 -29.06 19.89
CA ALA A 97 -30.74 -28.17 20.90
C ALA A 97 -29.70 -28.90 21.76
N PRO A 98 -28.48 -28.37 21.95
CA PRO A 98 -27.60 -28.84 22.99
C PRO A 98 -28.06 -28.24 24.33
N SER A 99 -28.59 -29.12 25.18
CA SER A 99 -28.83 -28.88 26.60
C SER A 99 -27.56 -28.31 27.24
N ILE A 100 -27.64 -27.07 27.74
CA ILE A 100 -26.58 -26.43 28.51
C ILE A 100 -26.49 -27.15 29.85
N LYS A 101 -25.63 -28.17 29.93
CA LYS A 101 -25.10 -28.66 31.19
C LYS A 101 -23.73 -28.05 31.39
N SER A 102 -23.62 -27.20 32.40
CA SER A 102 -22.40 -26.58 32.90
C SER A 102 -21.34 -27.65 33.19
N ILE A 103 -20.36 -27.82 32.30
CA ILE A 103 -19.17 -28.62 32.54
C ILE A 103 -18.04 -27.67 32.92
N LYS A 104 -17.77 -27.65 34.22
CA LYS A 104 -16.62 -27.03 34.88
C LYS A 104 -15.36 -27.76 34.42
N GLN A 105 -14.66 -27.26 33.40
CA GLN A 105 -13.37 -27.80 32.98
C GLN A 105 -12.25 -26.81 33.25
N LYS A 106 -11.55 -27.05 34.37
CA LYS A 106 -10.13 -26.74 34.51
C LYS A 106 -9.41 -27.51 33.40
N SER A 107 -8.85 -26.82 32.41
CA SER A 107 -7.91 -27.46 31.47
C SER A 107 -6.83 -26.47 31.07
N SER A 108 -5.64 -26.76 31.60
CA SER A 108 -4.37 -26.12 31.30
C SER A 108 -4.09 -26.25 29.79
N ARG A 109 -4.15 -25.13 29.05
CA ARG A 109 -3.73 -25.11 27.65
C ARG A 109 -2.21 -25.05 27.59
N ARG A 110 -1.58 -26.23 27.48
CA ARG A 110 -0.24 -26.33 26.89
C ARG A 110 -0.29 -25.71 25.48
N PHE A 111 0.57 -24.72 25.23
CA PHE A 111 0.80 -24.16 23.90
C PHE A 111 1.33 -25.27 22.99
N ASN A 112 0.49 -25.73 22.07
CA ASN A 112 0.90 -26.67 21.02
C ASN A 112 1.38 -25.84 19.82
N ARG A 113 2.69 -25.58 19.78
CA ARG A 113 3.38 -24.77 18.76
C ARG A 113 3.73 -25.62 17.53
N SER A 114 2.72 -26.25 16.93
CA SER A 114 2.87 -27.00 15.68
C SER A 114 1.65 -26.76 14.80
N LYS A 115 1.63 -25.60 14.15
CA LYS A 115 0.76 -25.28 13.00
C LYS A 115 1.41 -24.09 12.28
N GLN A 116 2.54 -24.35 11.62
CA GLN A 116 2.85 -23.61 10.39
C GLN A 116 1.74 -23.98 9.41
N LYS A 117 0.72 -23.13 9.36
CA LYS A 117 -0.35 -23.23 8.38
C LYS A 117 -0.05 -22.17 7.33
N ASP A 118 0.13 -22.67 6.12
CA ASP A 118 0.12 -22.00 4.83
C ASP A 118 -0.55 -20.63 4.88
N LEU A 119 0.28 -19.59 4.90
CA LEU A 119 -0.18 -18.24 4.62
C LEU A 119 -0.49 -18.18 3.12
N PRO A 120 -1.60 -17.55 2.71
CA PRO A 120 -1.86 -17.35 1.29
C PRO A 120 -0.71 -16.56 0.66
N PRO A 121 -0.34 -16.84 -0.60
CA PRO A 121 0.72 -16.13 -1.28
C PRO A 121 0.40 -14.63 -1.31
N ILE A 122 1.33 -13.79 -0.86
CA ILE A 122 1.19 -12.34 -0.92
C ILE A 122 1.25 -11.93 -2.40
N PRO A 123 0.18 -11.34 -2.98
CA PRO A 123 0.20 -10.85 -4.35
C PRO A 123 1.30 -9.79 -4.51
N GLY A 124 2.19 -9.96 -5.49
CA GLY A 124 3.23 -8.99 -5.84
C GLY A 124 4.61 -9.16 -5.18
N LEU A 125 4.82 -10.18 -4.33
CA LEU A 125 6.09 -10.35 -3.60
C LEU A 125 7.15 -11.24 -4.30
N HIS A 126 6.95 -11.60 -5.58
CA HIS A 126 7.83 -12.53 -6.33
C HIS A 126 8.98 -11.86 -7.10
N ILE A 127 9.22 -10.56 -6.91
CA ILE A 127 10.25 -9.84 -7.67
C ILE A 127 11.26 -9.20 -6.71
N ARG A 128 12.04 -10.00 -6.00
CA ARG A 128 13.34 -9.61 -5.40
C ARG A 128 14.00 -10.81 -4.70
N SER A 129 14.24 -11.88 -5.46
CA SER A 129 15.14 -12.96 -5.05
C SER A 129 16.30 -13.03 -6.01
N GLY A 130 17.38 -12.32 -5.63
CA GLY A 130 18.79 -12.62 -5.90
C GLY A 130 19.23 -13.10 -7.29
N SER A 131 19.97 -12.25 -7.99
CA SER A 131 21.26 -12.63 -8.58
C SER A 131 22.37 -11.75 -8.01
N LEU A 132 22.75 -12.03 -6.77
CA LEU A 132 24.10 -11.75 -6.30
C LEU A 132 24.99 -12.84 -6.88
N SER A 133 25.62 -12.57 -8.02
CA SER A 133 26.75 -13.36 -8.49
C SER A 133 28.04 -12.70 -8.00
N PRO A 134 28.96 -13.45 -7.39
CA PRO A 134 30.26 -12.94 -6.95
C PRO A 134 31.20 -12.78 -8.16
N GLY A 135 32.00 -11.70 -8.16
CA GLY A 135 33.16 -11.58 -9.04
C GLY A 135 34.18 -12.70 -8.79
N PRO A 136 35.09 -12.96 -9.74
CA PRO A 136 36.47 -12.52 -9.46
C PRO A 136 37.33 -12.15 -10.70
N ASN A 137 38.34 -11.31 -10.44
CA ASN A 137 39.65 -11.15 -11.12
C ASN A 137 39.67 -10.50 -12.54
N SER A 138 40.00 -9.21 -12.66
CA SER A 138 41.36 -8.61 -12.82
C SER A 138 41.73 -8.39 -14.32
N PRO A 139 42.84 -7.71 -14.64
CA PRO A 139 42.88 -6.32 -15.10
C PRO A 139 43.28 -6.21 -16.58
N SER A 140 42.97 -5.10 -17.24
CA SER A 140 43.68 -4.74 -18.47
C SER A 140 43.83 -3.22 -18.52
N ASP A 141 45.05 -2.82 -18.17
CA ASP A 141 45.68 -1.59 -18.60
C ASP A 141 45.62 -1.46 -20.13
N ASP A 142 45.03 -0.38 -20.61
CA ASP A 142 45.33 0.29 -21.89
C ASP A 142 44.85 1.75 -21.69
N ALA A 143 45.67 2.65 -21.17
CA ALA A 143 46.71 3.39 -21.88
C ALA A 143 46.18 4.23 -23.07
N TYR A 144 46.03 5.55 -22.82
CA TYR A 144 46.33 6.68 -23.72
C TYR A 144 45.44 6.83 -25.00
N ASN A 145 45.10 8.02 -25.53
CA ASN A 145 45.80 9.31 -25.64
C ASN A 145 44.79 10.44 -25.98
N PRO A 146 44.86 11.62 -25.35
CA PRO A 146 44.18 12.83 -25.80
C PRO A 146 45.07 13.62 -26.77
N ASN A 147 44.96 13.37 -28.07
CA ASN A 147 45.32 14.32 -29.14
C ASN A 147 45.06 13.65 -30.51
N ASP A 148 43.99 14.04 -31.19
CA ASP A 148 43.98 14.10 -32.65
C ASP A 148 43.19 15.33 -33.10
N THR A 149 43.98 16.33 -33.44
CA THR A 149 43.67 17.58 -34.14
C THR A 149 43.39 17.32 -35.61
N ASN A 150 42.35 17.92 -36.19
CA ASN A 150 42.29 18.41 -37.58
C ASN A 150 41.02 19.31 -37.63
N GLU A 151 41.10 20.64 -37.57
CA GLU A 151 41.57 21.56 -38.62
C GLU A 151 41.07 21.17 -40.01
N VAL A 152 39.94 21.73 -40.45
CA VAL A 152 39.70 22.09 -41.86
C VAL A 152 38.92 23.40 -41.91
N ASP A 153 39.63 24.38 -42.48
CA ASP A 153 39.29 25.71 -42.96
C ASP A 153 38.17 25.73 -44.03
N LYS A 154 37.19 26.63 -43.90
CA LYS A 154 36.79 27.63 -44.93
C LYS A 154 35.51 28.39 -44.58
#